data_AF-A0A9D4BZ49-F1
#
_entry.id   AF-A0A9D4BZ49-F1
#
_cell.length_a   1.000
_cell.length_b   1.000
_cell.length_c   1.000
_cell.angle_alpha   90.00
_cell.angle_beta   90.00
_cell.angle_gamma   90.00
#
_symmetry.space_group_name_H-M   'P 1'
#
loop_
_entity.id
_entity.type
_entity.pdbx_description
1 polymer ?
#
loop_
_entity_poly.entity_id
_entity_poly.type
_entity_poly.pdbx_seq_one_letter_code
_entity_poly.pdbx_strand_id
1 'polypeptide(L)'
;MPGYPRLRPFLMLKDSDSEMTATLESVFTQKDSDSEMTATLESVFTQKDSDSEMIATLESVFTQKDSDSEMTASLESVFTQLDSDSEMTASLESVFTQKDSDSEMTATLESVFTQKDSDSEMTASLESVFTQLDSDSEMTASLESVFTQLDSDSEMNATLESVFTQ
;
A
#
# COMPACT_ATOMS: atom_id res chain seq x y z
N MET A 1 22.46 5.17 -15.78
CA MET A 1 21.01 5.31 -15.55
C MET A 1 20.49 3.94 -15.10
N PRO A 2 20.59 3.60 -13.82
CA PRO A 2 19.90 2.42 -13.31
C PRO A 2 18.39 2.65 -13.45
N GLY A 3 17.67 1.68 -14.01
CA GLY A 3 16.22 1.75 -14.10
C GLY A 3 15.61 1.66 -12.70
N TYR A 4 14.73 2.59 -12.37
CA TYR A 4 14.00 2.59 -11.11
C TYR A 4 13.03 1.41 -11.04
N PRO A 5 12.91 0.75 -9.89
CA PRO A 5 11.95 -0.32 -9.74
C PRO A 5 10.53 0.26 -9.76
N ARG A 6 9.74 -0.21 -10.73
CA ARG A 6 8.30 0.00 -10.78
C ARG A 6 7.63 -1.35 -10.88
N LEU A 7 6.79 -1.68 -9.91
CA LEU A 7 5.97 -2.90 -9.94
C LEU A 7 4.52 -2.52 -10.12
N ARG A 8 3.86 -3.21 -11.05
CA ARG A 8 2.44 -3.02 -11.37
C ARG A 8 1.67 -4.35 -11.40
N PRO A 9 1.49 -5.06 -10.27
CA PRO A 9 0.68 -6.28 -10.28
C PRO A 9 -0.81 -5.97 -10.39
N PHE A 10 -1.48 -6.81 -11.17
CA PHE A 10 -2.94 -6.83 -11.28
C PHE A 10 -3.39 -8.27 -11.03
N LEU A 11 -4.23 -8.47 -10.04
CA LEU A 11 -4.77 -9.78 -9.69
C LEU A 11 -6.29 -9.73 -9.67
N MET A 12 -6.88 -10.78 -10.23
CA MET A 12 -8.33 -10.88 -10.36
C MET A 12 -8.78 -12.33 -10.13
N LEU A 13 -9.72 -12.52 -9.20
CA LEU A 13 -10.44 -13.77 -9.02
C LEU A 13 -11.71 -13.77 -9.90
N LYS A 14 -12.04 -14.91 -10.51
CA LYS A 14 -13.15 -15.04 -11.49
C LYS A 14 -13.92 -16.37 -11.44
N ASP A 15 -13.81 -17.10 -10.34
CA ASP A 15 -14.40 -18.43 -10.23
C ASP A 15 -15.25 -18.48 -8.96
N SER A 16 -16.53 -18.86 -9.06
CA SER A 16 -17.56 -18.77 -8.01
C SER A 16 -17.43 -19.77 -6.84
N ASP A 17 -16.25 -20.33 -6.63
CA ASP A 17 -15.91 -21.21 -5.48
C ASP A 17 -14.37 -21.34 -5.46
N SER A 18 -13.71 -20.27 -5.06
CA SER A 18 -12.26 -20.19 -5.07
C SER A 18 -11.71 -19.26 -3.99
N GLU A 19 -10.54 -19.62 -3.49
CA GLU A 19 -9.74 -18.81 -2.59
C GLU A 19 -8.51 -18.30 -3.36
N MET A 20 -8.28 -16.99 -3.32
CA MET A 20 -7.06 -16.39 -3.85
C MET A 20 -6.34 -15.63 -2.74
N THR A 21 -5.12 -16.07 -2.44
CA THR A 21 -4.18 -15.30 -1.61
C THR A 21 -3.11 -14.69 -2.50
N ALA A 22 -2.87 -13.39 -2.32
CA ALA A 22 -1.86 -12.65 -3.02
C ALA A 22 -1.08 -11.76 -2.07
N THR A 23 0.24 -11.90 -2.10
CA THR A 23 1.15 -11.09 -1.29
C THR A 23 2.21 -10.47 -2.19
N LEU A 24 2.41 -9.17 -2.06
CA LEU A 24 3.51 -8.46 -2.72
C LEU A 24 4.38 -7.78 -1.66
N GLU A 25 5.62 -8.23 -1.59
CA GLU A 25 6.65 -7.63 -0.74
C GLU A 25 7.64 -6.85 -1.60
N SER A 26 8.00 -5.64 -1.18
CA SER A 26 8.98 -4.82 -1.88
C SER A 26 9.88 -4.05 -0.92
N VAL A 27 11.18 -4.06 -1.20
CA VAL A 27 12.17 -3.34 -0.39
C VAL A 27 13.01 -2.46 -1.30
N PHE A 28 12.99 -1.17 -1.02
CA PHE A 28 13.75 -0.15 -1.72
C PHE A 28 14.75 0.47 -0.76
N THR A 29 16.01 0.50 -1.16
CA THR A 29 17.07 1.04 -0.31
C THR A 29 18.04 1.84 -1.14
N GLN A 30 18.25 3.10 -0.74
CA GLN A 30 19.29 3.97 -1.26
C GLN A 30 20.48 3.96 -0.28
N LYS A 31 21.67 3.80 -0.85
CA LYS A 31 22.97 3.57 -0.17
C LYS A 31 24.12 4.29 -0.88
N ASP A 32 23.85 5.44 -1.46
CA ASP A 32 24.83 6.27 -2.18
C ASP A 32 24.63 7.76 -1.85
N SER A 33 25.67 8.41 -1.31
CA SER A 33 25.68 9.86 -1.09
C SER A 33 25.60 10.63 -2.41
N ASP A 34 24.87 11.76 -2.43
CA ASP A 34 24.62 12.57 -3.64
C ASP A 34 23.87 11.80 -4.74
N SER A 35 22.68 11.29 -4.41
CA SER A 35 21.85 10.56 -5.37
C SER A 35 20.35 10.68 -5.12
N GLU A 36 19.57 10.47 -6.19
CA GLU A 36 18.10 10.49 -6.18
C GLU A 36 17.54 9.08 -6.49
N MET A 37 16.61 8.61 -5.66
CA MET A 37 15.86 7.38 -5.87
C MET A 37 14.36 7.65 -5.95
N THR A 38 13.73 7.23 -7.05
CA THR A 38 12.27 7.13 -7.11
C THR A 38 11.87 5.66 -7.11
N ALA A 39 10.91 5.28 -6.28
CA ALA A 39 10.33 3.94 -6.29
C ALA A 39 8.81 4.01 -6.23
N THR A 40 8.15 3.25 -7.11
CA THR A 40 6.68 3.29 -7.26
C THR A 40 6.13 1.87 -7.29
N LEU A 41 5.12 1.62 -6.46
CA LEU A 41 4.35 0.38 -6.46
C LEU A 41 2.89 0.71 -6.75
N GLU A 42 2.32 0.07 -7.76
CA GLU A 42 0.90 0.23 -8.09
C GLU A 42 0.27 -1.15 -8.11
N SER A 43 -0.74 -1.41 -7.29
CA SER A 43 -1.34 -2.75 -7.24
C SER A 43 -2.85 -2.67 -7.34
N VAL A 44 -3.43 -3.61 -8.08
CA VAL A 44 -4.88 -3.70 -8.21
C VAL A 44 -5.32 -5.13 -7.94
N PHE A 45 -6.26 -5.27 -7.01
CA PHE A 45 -6.88 -6.53 -6.63
C PHE A 45 -8.38 -6.42 -6.85
N THR A 46 -8.93 -7.33 -7.63
CA THR A 46 -10.36 -7.37 -7.91
C THR A 46 -10.90 -8.75 -7.66
N GLN A 47 -11.87 -8.83 -6.75
CA GLN A 47 -12.67 -10.02 -6.59
C GLN A 47 -13.95 -9.85 -7.39
N LYS A 48 -14.19 -10.82 -8.26
CA LYS A 48 -15.40 -10.94 -9.03
C LYS A 48 -15.89 -12.37 -8.89
N ASP A 49 -17.20 -12.53 -8.73
CA ASP A 49 -17.99 -13.75 -8.49
C ASP A 49 -18.37 -14.03 -7.02
N SER A 50 -19.56 -14.62 -6.87
CA SER A 50 -20.17 -15.03 -5.59
C SER A 50 -19.49 -16.25 -4.98
N ASP A 51 -19.62 -16.41 -3.66
CA ASP A 51 -19.09 -17.53 -2.88
C ASP A 51 -17.56 -17.69 -3.06
N SER A 52 -16.80 -16.64 -2.78
CA SER A 52 -15.34 -16.65 -2.94
C SER A 52 -14.63 -15.80 -1.89
N GLU A 53 -13.34 -16.06 -1.68
CA GLU A 53 -12.50 -15.31 -0.74
C GLU A 53 -11.23 -14.80 -1.43
N MET A 54 -10.93 -13.50 -1.23
CA MET A 54 -9.68 -12.90 -1.66
C MET A 54 -8.93 -12.28 -0.49
N ILE A 55 -7.70 -12.74 -0.26
CA ILE A 55 -6.77 -12.11 0.68
C ILE A 55 -5.66 -11.45 -0.12
N ALA A 56 -5.54 -10.13 -0.01
CA ALA A 56 -4.56 -9.36 -0.73
C ALA A 56 -3.72 -8.52 0.23
N THR A 57 -2.42 -8.78 0.28
CA THR A 57 -1.47 -8.11 1.17
C THR A 57 -0.38 -7.41 0.38
N LEU A 58 -0.13 -6.15 0.69
CA LEU A 58 0.97 -5.36 0.17
C LEU A 58 1.88 -4.96 1.32
N GLU A 59 3.14 -5.35 1.26
CA GLU A 59 4.15 -4.96 2.24
C GLU A 59 5.28 -4.22 1.54
N SER A 60 5.63 -3.04 2.03
CA SER A 60 6.66 -2.21 1.39
C SER A 60 7.56 -1.53 2.40
N VAL A 61 8.87 -1.64 2.17
CA VAL A 61 9.88 -0.98 2.99
C VAL A 61 10.74 -0.08 2.13
N PHE A 62 10.77 1.20 2.47
CA PHE A 62 11.63 2.20 1.84
C PHE A 62 12.63 2.71 2.87
N THR A 63 13.91 2.68 2.52
CA THR A 63 14.96 3.14 3.43
C THR A 63 16.01 3.98 2.72
N GLN A 64 16.24 5.17 3.26
CA GLN A 64 17.33 6.05 2.89
C GLN A 64 18.42 5.99 3.96
N LYS A 65 19.67 5.76 3.54
CA LYS A 65 20.80 5.54 4.45
C LYS A 65 22.06 6.35 4.10
N ASP A 66 21.92 7.61 3.63
CA ASP A 66 23.06 8.47 3.31
C ASP A 66 22.75 9.96 3.42
N SER A 67 23.79 10.75 3.69
CA SER A 67 23.77 12.22 3.60
C SER A 67 23.70 12.72 2.15
N ASP A 68 23.08 13.88 1.97
CA ASP A 68 22.86 14.56 0.69
C ASP A 68 22.15 13.65 -0.33
N SER A 69 21.01 13.06 0.02
CA SER A 69 20.24 12.20 -0.89
C SER A 69 18.74 12.50 -0.83
N GLU A 70 18.03 12.17 -1.92
CA GLU A 70 16.57 12.30 -2.01
C GLU A 70 15.92 10.97 -2.38
N MET A 71 14.95 10.52 -1.57
CA MET A 71 14.11 9.36 -1.88
C MET A 71 12.66 9.80 -2.03
N THR A 72 12.07 9.54 -3.20
CA THR A 72 10.63 9.63 -3.43
C THR A 72 10.05 8.23 -3.55
N ALA A 73 9.08 7.92 -2.70
CA ALA A 73 8.43 6.63 -2.64
C ALA A 73 6.91 6.79 -2.76
N SER A 74 6.30 6.07 -3.69
CA SER A 74 4.85 6.14 -3.93
C SER A 74 4.25 4.74 -3.96
N LEU A 75 3.18 4.54 -3.19
CA LEU A 75 2.36 3.33 -3.17
C LEU A 75 0.95 3.69 -3.58
N GLU A 76 0.46 3.11 -4.67
CA GLU A 76 -0.92 3.24 -5.11
C GLU A 76 -1.58 1.86 -5.09
N SER A 77 -2.77 1.76 -4.51
CA SER A 77 -3.48 0.49 -4.41
C SER A 77 -4.97 0.64 -4.65
N VAL A 78 -5.55 -0.32 -5.36
CA VAL A 78 -6.98 -0.39 -5.58
C VAL A 78 -7.47 -1.78 -5.26
N PHE A 79 -8.41 -1.86 -4.32
CA PHE A 79 -9.08 -3.07 -3.91
C PHE A 79 -10.57 -2.95 -4.24
N THR A 80 -11.11 -3.94 -4.94
CA THR A 80 -12.49 -3.88 -5.40
C THR A 80 -13.18 -5.22 -5.26
N GLN A 81 -14.34 -5.21 -4.61
CA GLN A 81 -15.26 -6.34 -4.48
C GLN A 81 -16.57 -5.96 -5.15
N LEU A 82 -17.09 -6.84 -6.00
CA LEU A 82 -18.18 -6.55 -6.93
C LEU A 82 -19.35 -7.53 -6.90
N ASP A 83 -19.40 -8.46 -5.94
CA ASP A 83 -20.37 -9.56 -6.00
C ASP A 83 -20.85 -9.98 -4.60
N SER A 84 -22.09 -10.48 -4.55
CA SER A 84 -22.77 -10.96 -3.35
C SER A 84 -22.17 -12.24 -2.79
N ASP A 85 -22.26 -12.44 -1.47
CA ASP A 85 -21.77 -13.61 -0.73
C ASP A 85 -20.26 -13.83 -0.93
N SER A 86 -19.47 -12.75 -0.94
CA SER A 86 -18.01 -12.80 -1.10
C SER A 86 -17.30 -12.09 0.05
N GLU A 87 -16.05 -12.46 0.29
CA GLU A 87 -15.19 -11.79 1.30
C GLU A 87 -13.86 -11.33 0.70
N MET A 88 -13.54 -10.04 0.87
CA MET A 88 -12.22 -9.49 0.56
C MET A 88 -11.54 -8.99 1.82
N THR A 89 -10.35 -9.51 2.12
CA THR A 89 -9.43 -8.93 3.10
C THR A 89 -8.26 -8.29 2.38
N ALA A 90 -8.09 -6.99 2.57
CA ALA A 90 -7.05 -6.20 1.93
C ALA A 90 -6.19 -5.49 2.99
N SER A 91 -4.89 -5.78 2.99
CA SER A 91 -3.93 -5.17 3.92
C SER A 91 -2.81 -4.48 3.17
N LEU A 92 -2.49 -3.25 3.54
CA LEU A 92 -1.33 -2.52 3.07
C LEU A 92 -0.50 -2.08 4.26
N GLU A 93 0.73 -2.59 4.33
CA GLU A 93 1.72 -2.26 5.35
C GLU A 93 2.92 -1.58 4.70
N SER A 94 3.33 -0.45 5.26
CA SER A 94 4.46 0.30 4.74
C SER A 94 5.37 0.83 5.84
N VAL A 95 6.67 0.75 5.59
CA VAL A 95 7.69 1.26 6.51
C VAL A 95 8.64 2.17 5.75
N PHE A 96 8.74 3.40 6.18
CA PHE A 96 9.63 4.43 5.66
C PHE A 96 10.66 4.76 6.72
N THR A 97 11.93 4.71 6.37
CA THR A 97 13.00 4.99 7.32
C THR A 97 14.09 5.85 6.72
N GLN A 98 14.44 6.92 7.44
CA GLN A 98 15.50 7.86 7.12
C GLN A 98 16.52 7.86 8.26
N LYS A 99 17.81 7.68 7.93
CA LYS A 99 18.85 7.38 8.94
C LYS A 99 20.01 8.38 9.04
N ASP A 100 20.07 9.42 8.20
CA ASP A 100 21.29 10.23 8.05
C ASP A 100 20.98 11.72 7.84
N SER A 101 21.89 12.60 8.31
CA SER A 101 21.80 14.07 8.23
C SER A 101 21.83 14.57 6.78
N ASP A 102 21.13 15.68 6.50
CA ASP A 102 21.05 16.32 5.18
C ASP A 102 20.43 15.41 4.09
N SER A 103 19.43 14.61 4.45
CA SER A 103 18.67 13.79 3.49
C SER A 103 17.19 14.16 3.46
N GLU A 104 16.52 13.88 2.35
CA GLU A 104 15.07 14.08 2.20
C GLU A 104 14.38 12.78 1.77
N MET A 105 13.30 12.43 2.48
CA MET A 105 12.40 11.34 2.08
C MET A 105 10.98 11.87 1.90
N THR A 106 10.43 11.72 0.69
CA THR A 106 9.01 11.95 0.42
C THR A 106 8.31 10.61 0.19
N ALA A 107 7.27 10.36 0.97
CA ALA A 107 6.46 9.15 0.90
C ALA A 107 4.99 9.50 0.63
N THR A 108 4.39 8.82 -0.34
CA THR A 108 2.98 8.97 -0.70
C THR A 108 2.30 7.62 -0.77
N LEU A 109 1.23 7.45 0.00
CA LEU A 109 0.34 6.29 -0.09
C LEU A 109 -1.03 6.75 -0.54
N GLU A 110 -1.53 6.15 -1.61
CA GLU A 110 -2.88 6.31 -2.11
C GLU A 110 -3.56 4.95 -2.17
N SER A 111 -4.78 4.87 -1.62
CA SER A 111 -5.53 3.63 -1.62
C SER A 111 -7.01 3.87 -1.89
N VAL A 112 -7.61 2.98 -2.69
CA VAL A 112 -9.04 3.02 -2.99
C VAL A 112 -9.64 1.65 -2.72
N PHE A 113 -10.64 1.62 -1.86
CA PHE A 113 -11.40 0.44 -1.49
C PHE A 113 -12.84 0.63 -1.93
N THR A 114 -13.33 -0.28 -2.75
CA THR A 114 -14.70 -0.23 -3.25
C THR A 114 -15.40 -1.56 -3.01
N GLN A 115 -16.49 -1.52 -2.28
CA GLN A 115 -17.41 -2.63 -2.11
C GLN A 115 -18.71 -2.30 -2.81
N LYS A 116 -19.15 -3.25 -3.63
CA LYS A 116 -20.37 -3.17 -4.38
C LYS A 116 -21.09 -4.51 -4.24
N ASP A 117 -22.41 -4.43 -4.09
CA ASP A 117 -23.37 -5.53 -4.07
C ASP A 117 -23.67 -6.13 -2.67
N SER A 118 -24.90 -6.63 -2.50
CA SER A 118 -25.52 -7.01 -1.22
C SER A 118 -24.91 -8.27 -0.62
N ASP A 119 -24.92 -8.42 0.71
CA ASP A 119 -24.41 -9.59 1.44
C ASP A 119 -22.92 -9.89 1.16
N SER A 120 -22.10 -8.85 1.02
CA SER A 120 -20.64 -8.95 0.83
C SER A 120 -19.89 -8.28 1.97
N GLU A 121 -18.65 -8.71 2.19
CA GLU A 121 -17.78 -8.22 3.27
C GLU A 121 -16.41 -7.76 2.75
N MET A 122 -16.05 -6.51 3.02
CA MET A 122 -14.70 -5.99 2.77
C MET A 122 -14.05 -5.56 4.08
N THR A 123 -12.92 -6.19 4.42
CA THR A 123 -12.05 -5.71 5.49
C THR A 123 -10.80 -5.10 4.87
N ALA A 124 -10.52 -3.85 5.21
CA ALA A 124 -9.37 -3.11 4.74
C ALA A 124 -8.54 -2.57 5.90
N SER A 125 -7.23 -2.83 5.87
CA SER A 125 -6.28 -2.36 6.87
C SER A 125 -5.12 -1.64 6.20
N LEU A 126 -4.85 -0.41 6.63
CA LEU A 126 -3.70 0.37 6.19
C LEU A 126 -2.82 0.73 7.38
N GLU A 127 -1.59 0.22 7.39
CA GLU A 127 -0.58 0.52 8.40
C GLU A 127 0.64 1.18 7.77
N SER A 128 1.10 2.26 8.37
CA SER A 128 2.29 2.97 7.93
C SER A 128 3.15 3.40 9.10
N VAL A 129 4.46 3.19 8.97
CA VAL A 129 5.45 3.58 9.98
C VAL A 129 6.50 4.47 9.33
N PHE A 130 6.66 5.67 9.86
CA PHE A 130 7.62 6.67 9.45
C PHE A 130 8.65 6.86 10.56
N THR A 131 9.90 6.53 10.25
CA THR A 131 11.01 6.63 11.21
C THR A 131 12.09 7.55 10.69
N GLN A 132 12.27 8.66 11.39
CA GLN A 132 13.41 9.55 11.25
C GLN A 132 14.36 9.30 12.44
N LEU A 133 15.67 9.19 12.18
CA LEU A 133 16.67 8.93 13.24
C LEU A 133 17.67 10.07 13.44
N ASP A 134 17.69 11.06 12.55
CA ASP A 134 18.62 12.19 12.60
C ASP A 134 17.86 13.52 12.52
N SER A 135 18.26 14.49 13.35
CA SER A 135 17.53 15.76 13.52
C SER A 135 17.70 16.75 12.38
N ASP A 136 18.72 16.57 11.53
CA ASP A 136 19.01 17.45 10.39
C ASP A 136 18.54 16.82 9.05
N SER A 137 17.60 15.88 9.12
CA SER A 137 16.98 15.24 7.97
C SER A 137 15.51 15.63 7.85
N GLU A 138 14.92 15.52 6.66
CA GLU A 138 13.52 15.86 6.43
C GLU A 138 12.73 14.67 5.89
N MET A 139 11.62 14.34 6.53
CA MET A 139 10.68 13.31 6.08
C MET A 139 9.29 13.91 5.89
N THR A 140 8.79 13.84 4.66
CA THR A 140 7.42 14.20 4.32
C THR A 140 6.62 12.96 3.97
N ALA A 141 5.45 12.82 4.59
CA ALA A 141 4.52 11.72 4.33
C ALA A 141 3.14 12.26 3.95
N SER A 142 2.50 11.62 2.98
CA SER A 142 1.11 11.88 2.59
C SER A 142 0.37 10.55 2.47
N LEU A 143 -0.78 10.45 3.14
CA LEU A 143 -1.63 9.27 3.12
C LEU A 143 -3.03 9.69 2.67
N GLU A 144 -3.53 9.09 1.59
CA GLU A 144 -4.89 9.26 1.11
C GLU A 144 -5.57 7.90 0.95
N SER A 145 -6.77 7.77 1.51
CA SER A 145 -7.58 6.57 1.36
C SER A 145 -9.04 6.93 1.10
N VAL A 146 -9.65 6.19 0.18
CA VAL A 146 -11.06 6.33 -0.19
C VAL A 146 -11.77 5.01 0.00
N PHE A 147 -12.78 5.02 0.86
CA PHE A 147 -13.66 3.89 1.13
C PHE A 147 -15.04 4.17 0.56
N THR A 148 -15.49 3.32 -0.36
CA THR A 148 -16.80 3.46 -0.99
C THR A 148 -17.60 2.17 -0.82
N GLN A 149 -18.69 2.27 -0.06
CA GLN A 149 -19.71 1.24 0.04
C GLN A 149 -20.96 1.70 -0.70
N LEU A 150 -21.47 0.86 -1.61
CA LEU A 150 -22.60 1.21 -2.48
C LEU A 150 -23.91 0.49 -2.16
N ASP A 151 -23.86 -0.56 -1.35
CA ASP A 151 -25.03 -1.33 -0.93
C ASP A 151 -25.18 -1.27 0.60
N SER A 152 -26.40 -1.08 1.10
CA SER A 152 -26.68 -0.93 2.54
C SER A 152 -26.71 -2.25 3.31
N ASP A 153 -26.82 -3.38 2.60
CA ASP A 153 -26.83 -4.73 3.17
C ASP A 153 -25.44 -5.41 3.00
N SER A 154 -24.40 -4.62 2.77
CA SER A 154 -22.99 -5.05 2.75
C SER A 154 -22.25 -4.39 3.91
N GLU A 155 -21.13 -4.96 4.33
CA GLU A 155 -20.31 -4.38 5.41
C GLU A 155 -18.88 -4.11 4.92
N MET A 156 -18.42 -2.89 5.17
CA MET A 156 -17.05 -2.47 4.93
C MET A 156 -16.44 -2.03 6.26
N ASN A 157 -15.38 -2.72 6.66
CA ASN A 157 -14.57 -2.33 7.81
C ASN A 157 -13.22 -1.79 7.33
N ALA A 158 -12.84 -0.62 7.82
CA ALA A 158 -11.62 0.05 7.44
C ALA A 158 -10.85 0.51 8.67
N THR A 159 -9.57 0.16 8.74
CA THR A 159 -8.64 0.64 9.76
C THR A 159 -7.46 1.35 9.09
N LEU A 160 -7.07 2.49 9.66
CA LEU A 160 -5.90 3.26 9.23
C LEU A 160 -5.05 3.61 10.45
N GLU A 161 -3.81 3.14 10.44
CA GLU A 161 -2.82 3.43 11.47
C GLU A 161 -1.56 4.04 10.84
N SER A 162 -1.12 5.17 11.41
CA SER A 162 0.12 5.83 11.02
C SER A 162 0.92 6.16 12.26
N VAL A 163 2.17 5.73 12.29
CA VAL A 163 3.10 5.95 13.40
C VAL A 163 4.28 6.78 12.91
N PHE A 164 4.51 7.94 13.55
CA PHE A 164 5.70 8.76 13.32
C PHE A 164 6.63 8.66 14.52
N THR A 165 7.87 8.27 14.27
CA THR A 165 8.94 8.17 15.26
C THR A 165 10.10 9.06 14.86
N GLN A 166 10.63 9.82 15.81
CA GLN A 166 11.86 10.62 15.70
C GLN A 166 12.92 10.08 16.67
#